data_AF-A0A7V4YYY6-F1
#
_entry.id   AF-A0A7V4YYY6-F1
#
_cell.length_a   1.000
_cell.length_b   1.000
_cell.length_c   1.000
_cell.angle_alpha   90.00
_cell.angle_beta   90.00
_cell.angle_gamma   90.00
#
_symmetry.space_group_name_H-M   'P 1'
#
loop_
_entity.id
_entity.type
_entity.pdbx_description
1 polymer ?
#
loop_
_entity_poly.entity_id
_entity_poly.type
_entity_poly.pdbx_seq_one_letter_code
_entity_poly.pdbx_strand_id
1 'polypeptide(L)'
;MIDQRTQRKIISPEILKPKGEIKDLNTFEKVFLTQRETLKDDLKTGKLLIDNRIHKHPFMNDMTISDWLNFTIYHTQRHTEQIKDNLNRIEL
;
A
#
# COMPACT_ATOMS: atom_id res chain seq x y z
N MET A 1 -13.49 19.81 10.29
CA MET A 1 -13.89 18.50 9.71
C MET A 1 -13.39 17.42 10.65
N ILE A 2 -14.26 16.51 11.10
CA ILE A 2 -13.85 15.45 12.02
C ILE A 2 -13.15 14.34 11.23
N ASP A 3 -11.99 13.89 11.70
CA ASP A 3 -11.23 12.84 11.04
C ASP A 3 -11.85 11.45 11.27
N GLN A 4 -12.55 10.95 10.26
CA GLN A 4 -13.22 9.64 10.31
C GLN A 4 -12.24 8.47 10.55
N ARG A 5 -10.93 8.62 10.27
CA ARG A 5 -9.92 7.59 10.57
C ARG A 5 -9.84 7.26 12.06
N THR A 6 -10.10 8.24 12.91
CA THR A 6 -10.02 8.11 14.37
C THR A 6 -11.30 7.59 15.01
N GLN A 7 -12.43 7.63 14.28
CA GLN A 7 -13.75 7.31 14.84
C GLN A 7 -14.12 5.81 14.77
N ARG A 8 -13.59 5.05 13.80
CA ARG A 8 -13.92 3.63 13.64
C ARG A 8 -12.72 2.80 13.19
N LYS A 9 -12.30 1.85 14.03
CA LYS A 9 -11.27 0.88 13.67
C LYS A 9 -11.89 -0.18 12.74
N ILE A 10 -11.45 -0.21 11.49
CA ILE A 10 -11.88 -1.22 10.52
C ILE A 10 -11.00 -2.46 10.73
N ILE A 11 -11.62 -3.63 10.89
CA ILE A 11 -10.92 -4.91 11.01
C ILE A 11 -10.52 -5.35 9.61
N SER A 12 -9.23 -5.66 9.42
CA SER A 12 -8.75 -6.20 8.15
C SER A 12 -9.31 -7.61 7.92
N PRO A 13 -9.78 -7.92 6.69
CA PRO A 13 -10.10 -9.28 6.29
C PRO A 13 -8.98 -10.28 6.59
N GLU A 14 -9.31 -11.53 6.91
CA GLU A 14 -8.33 -12.57 7.26
C GLU A 14 -7.24 -12.75 6.20
N ILE A 15 -7.61 -12.73 4.92
CA ILE A 15 -6.66 -12.89 3.80
C ILE A 15 -5.66 -11.74 3.67
N LEU A 16 -5.94 -10.60 4.29
CA LEU A 16 -5.07 -9.43 4.32
C LEU A 16 -4.24 -9.33 5.61
N LYS A 17 -4.37 -10.30 6.52
CA LYS A 17 -3.54 -10.31 7.72
C LYS A 17 -2.08 -10.64 7.38
N PRO A 18 -1.10 -10.04 8.07
CA PRO A 18 0.30 -10.39 7.90
C PRO A 18 0.53 -11.88 8.16
N LYS A 19 1.27 -12.55 7.26
CA LYS A 19 1.60 -13.98 7.39
C LYS A 19 2.77 -14.26 8.35
N GLY A 20 3.40 -13.22 8.89
CA GLY A 20 4.54 -13.34 9.82
C GLY A 20 5.91 -13.58 9.15
N GLU A 21 6.00 -13.41 7.83
CA GLU A 21 7.25 -13.56 7.07
C GLU A 21 8.27 -12.45 7.37
N ILE A 22 7.79 -11.25 7.67
CA ILE A 22 8.61 -10.09 8.06
C ILE A 22 8.58 -9.98 9.58
N LYS A 23 9.73 -10.18 10.23
CA LYS A 23 9.84 -10.25 11.70
C LYS A 23 10.54 -9.06 12.34
N ASP A 24 11.26 -8.27 11.55
CA ASP A 24 12.06 -7.15 12.03
C ASP A 24 12.07 -6.01 10.99
N LEU A 25 12.47 -4.82 11.47
CA LEU A 25 12.47 -3.60 10.69
C LEU A 25 13.46 -3.63 9.52
N ASN A 26 14.64 -4.23 9.70
CA ASN A 26 15.65 -4.29 8.65
C ASN A 26 15.18 -5.16 7.49
N THR A 27 14.57 -6.31 7.80
CA THR A 27 13.96 -7.18 6.80
C THR A 27 12.82 -6.47 6.08
N PHE A 28 11.95 -5.75 6.81
CA PHE A 28 10.88 -4.95 6.22
C PHE A 28 11.45 -3.93 5.22
N GLU A 29 12.42 -3.12 5.66
CA GLU A 29 13.00 -2.04 4.88
C GLU A 29 13.63 -2.57 3.59
N LYS A 30 14.44 -3.64 3.70
CA LYS A 30 15.08 -4.27 2.54
C LYS A 30 14.05 -4.75 1.51
N VAL A 31 13.00 -5.45 1.96
CA VAL A 31 11.95 -5.97 1.08
C VAL A 31 11.19 -4.83 0.42
N PHE A 32 10.79 -3.82 1.19
CA PHE A 32 10.05 -2.66 0.70
C PHE A 32 10.85 -1.87 -0.33
N LEU A 33 12.11 -1.53 -0.03
CA LEU A 33 12.98 -0.78 -0.94
C LEU A 33 13.25 -1.57 -2.23
N THR A 34 13.47 -2.87 -2.12
CA THR A 34 13.69 -3.73 -3.30
C THR A 34 12.47 -3.69 -4.21
N GLN A 35 11.26 -3.91 -3.67
CA GLN A 35 10.01 -3.87 -4.45
C GLN A 35 9.80 -2.50 -5.10
N ARG A 36 10.06 -1.42 -4.36
CA ARG A 36 9.93 -0.05 -4.86
C ARG A 36 10.89 0.23 -6.02
N GLU A 37 12.15 -0.15 -5.89
CA GLU A 37 13.13 0.08 -6.96
C GLU A 37 12.86 -0.80 -8.18
N THR A 38 12.43 -2.05 -8.00
CA THR A 38 11.97 -2.90 -9.11
C THR A 38 10.78 -2.27 -9.85
N LEU A 39 9.78 -1.76 -9.13
CA LEU A 39 8.64 -1.10 -9.77
C LEU A 39 9.07 0.14 -10.56
N LYS A 40 9.99 0.96 -10.00
CA LYS A 40 10.52 2.12 -10.70
C LYS A 40 11.32 1.75 -11.94
N ASP A 41 12.10 0.68 -11.88
CA ASP A 41 12.86 0.18 -13.02
C ASP A 41 11.93 -0.36 -14.10
N ASP A 42 10.92 -1.15 -13.73
CA ASP A 42 9.93 -1.68 -14.66
C ASP A 42 9.15 -0.57 -15.38
N LEU A 43 8.84 0.52 -14.68
CA LEU A 43 8.22 1.73 -15.26
C LEU A 43 9.17 2.44 -16.25
N LYS A 44 10.44 2.63 -15.87
CA LYS A 44 11.43 3.36 -16.70
C LYS A 44 11.79 2.59 -17.97
N THR A 45 11.92 1.28 -17.85
CA THR A 45 12.29 0.39 -18.96
C THR A 45 11.12 0.08 -19.89
N GLY A 46 9.89 0.46 -19.50
CA GLY A 46 8.68 0.12 -20.25
C GLY A 46 8.26 -1.35 -20.11
N LYS A 47 8.91 -2.11 -19.23
CA LYS A 47 8.51 -3.49 -18.91
C LYS A 47 7.10 -3.51 -18.28
N LEU A 48 6.75 -2.49 -17.51
CA LEU A 48 5.37 -2.23 -17.10
C LEU A 48 4.71 -1.29 -18.10
N LEU A 49 3.95 -1.86 -19.05
CA LEU A 49 3.21 -1.08 -20.04
C LEU A 49 1.94 -0.49 -19.41
N ILE A 50 1.84 0.84 -19.40
CA ILE A 50 0.66 1.57 -18.93
C ILE A 50 -0.31 1.70 -20.10
N ASP A 51 -1.36 0.89 -20.09
CA ASP A 51 -2.41 0.88 -21.11
C ASP A 51 -3.79 0.57 -20.50
N ASN A 52 -4.78 0.33 -21.35
CA ASN A 52 -6.17 0.09 -20.97
C ASN A 52 -6.50 -1.38 -20.73
N ARG A 53 -5.51 -2.28 -20.63
CA ARG A 53 -5.77 -3.67 -20.26
C ARG A 53 -6.28 -3.76 -18.84
N ILE A 54 -7.19 -4.71 -18.63
CA ILE A 54 -7.85 -4.92 -17.35
C ILE A 54 -7.12 -6.00 -16.55
N HIS A 55 -6.83 -5.67 -15.30
CA HIS A 55 -6.22 -6.54 -14.31
C HIS A 55 -7.14 -6.64 -13.09
N LYS A 56 -7.44 -7.87 -12.65
CA LYS A 56 -8.35 -8.09 -11.52
C LYS A 56 -7.72 -7.69 -10.19
N HIS A 57 -8.33 -6.74 -9.50
CA HIS A 57 -8.08 -6.46 -8.09
C HIS A 57 -8.91 -7.40 -7.20
N PRO A 58 -8.32 -7.99 -6.13
CA PRO A 58 -9.02 -8.95 -5.28
C PRO A 58 -10.32 -8.44 -4.63
N PHE A 59 -10.48 -7.13 -4.49
CA PHE A 59 -11.64 -6.50 -3.83
C PHE A 59 -12.34 -5.40 -4.64
N MET A 60 -11.68 -4.84 -5.65
CA MET A 60 -12.17 -3.67 -6.41
C MET A 60 -12.52 -4.07 -7.86
N ASN A 61 -12.42 -5.36 -8.17
CA ASN A 61 -12.63 -5.93 -9.50
C ASN A 61 -11.69 -5.31 -10.54
N ASP A 62 -12.21 -4.97 -11.69
CA ASP A 62 -11.45 -4.66 -12.90
C ASP A 62 -10.78 -3.29 -12.78
N MET A 63 -9.46 -3.27 -12.91
CA MET A 63 -8.64 -2.07 -12.82
C MET A 63 -7.59 -2.06 -13.94
N THR A 64 -7.38 -0.90 -14.57
CA THR A 64 -6.23 -0.69 -15.46
C THR A 64 -4.93 -0.59 -14.67
N ILE A 65 -3.78 -0.69 -15.32
CA ILE A 65 -2.49 -0.42 -14.67
C ILE A 65 -2.44 1.01 -14.09
N SER A 66 -3.01 1.99 -14.80
CA SER A 66 -3.14 3.36 -14.28
C SER A 66 -3.94 3.41 -12.98
N ASP A 67 -5.05 2.67 -12.89
CA ASP A 67 -5.84 2.60 -11.66
C ASP A 67 -5.06 1.95 -10.51
N TRP A 68 -4.30 0.89 -10.79
CA TRP A 68 -3.44 0.24 -9.80
C TRP A 68 -2.33 1.15 -9.27
N LEU A 69 -1.71 1.94 -10.14
CA LEU A 69 -0.69 2.91 -9.75
C LEU A 69 -1.29 4.02 -8.89
N ASN A 70 -2.45 4.57 -9.30
CA ASN A 70 -3.17 5.57 -8.52
C ASN A 70 -3.59 5.02 -7.15
N PHE A 71 -4.14 3.81 -7.11
CA PHE A 71 -4.47 3.12 -5.86
C PHE A 71 -3.25 3.02 -4.95
N THR A 72 -2.10 2.60 -5.48
CA THR A 72 -0.86 2.47 -4.71
C THR A 72 -0.41 3.82 -4.11
N ILE A 73 -0.53 4.92 -4.86
CA ILE A 73 -0.20 6.27 -4.39
C ILE A 73 -1.09 6.66 -3.21
N TYR A 74 -2.41 6.60 -3.38
CA TYR A 74 -3.37 6.99 -2.34
C TYR A 74 -3.29 6.06 -1.11
N HIS A 75 -3.07 4.76 -1.33
CA HIS A 75 -2.93 3.77 -0.28
C HIS A 75 -1.67 4.04 0.57
N THR A 76 -0.56 4.39 -0.06
CA THR A 76 0.68 4.75 0.63
C THR A 76 0.53 6.02 1.46
N GLN A 77 -0.11 7.05 0.90
CA GLN A 77 -0.41 8.29 1.63
C GLN A 77 -1.24 8.00 2.87
N ARG A 78 -2.32 7.22 2.72
CA ARG A 78 -3.19 6.82 3.83
C ARG A 78 -2.44 6.08 4.93
N HIS A 79 -1.52 5.18 4.59
CA HIS A 79 -0.73 4.47 5.61
C HIS A 79 0.28 5.38 6.33
N THR A 80 0.89 6.33 5.62
CA THR A 80 1.79 7.31 6.24
C THR A 80 1.03 8.17 7.26
N GLU A 81 -0.18 8.58 6.89
CA GLU A 81 -1.14 9.27 7.75
C GLU A 81 -1.50 8.43 8.99
N GLN A 82 -1.82 7.14 8.85
CA GLN A 82 -2.09 6.24 9.98
C GLN A 82 -0.89 6.03 10.91
N ILE A 83 0.33 5.96 10.36
CA ILE A 83 1.56 5.85 11.17
C ILE A 83 1.72 7.10 12.03
N LYS A 84 1.55 8.28 11.45
CA LYS A 84 1.59 9.56 12.19
C LYS A 84 0.54 9.60 13.30
N ASP A 85 -0.70 9.18 13.01
CA ASP A 85 -1.76 9.12 14.02
C ASP A 85 -1.40 8.19 15.19
N ASN A 86 -0.75 7.06 14.90
CA ASN A 86 -0.32 6.10 15.93
C ASN A 86 0.85 6.62 16.76
N LEU A 87 1.81 7.32 16.16
CA LEU A 87 2.92 7.95 16.90
C LEU A 87 2.39 8.97 17.90
N ASN A 88 1.47 9.84 17.47
CA ASN A 88 0.83 10.82 18.36
C ASN A 88 0.04 10.19 19.52
N ARG A 89 -0.40 8.94 19.40
CA ARG A 89 -1.10 8.20 20.46
C ARG A 89 -0.17 7.55 21.48
N ILE A 90 1.10 7.34 21.12
CA ILE A 90 2.11 6.73 22.01
C ILE A 90 2.79 7.81 22.88
N GLU A 91 2.79 9.07 22.43
CA GLU A 91 3.34 10.22 23.16
C GLU A 91 2.38 10.81 24.22
N LEU A 92 1.18 10.23 24.39
CA LEU A 92 0.18 10.55 25.41
C LEU A 92 0.10 9.46 26.47
#